data_AF-A0A519VUU9-F1
#
_entry.id   AF-A0A519VUU9-F1
#
_cell.length_a   1.000
_cell.length_b   1.000
_cell.length_c   1.000
_cell.angle_alpha   90.00
_cell.angle_beta   90.00
_cell.angle_gamma   90.00
#
_symmetry.space_group_name_H-M   'P 1'
#
loop_
_entity.id
_entity.type
_entity.pdbx_description
1 polymer ?
#
loop_
_entity_poly.entity_id
_entity_poly.type
_entity_poly.pdbx_seq_one_letter_code
_entity_poly.pdbx_strand_id
1 'polypeptide(L)'
;MTIDKQEREQNKAVLLAVLNYLLKYHSMDMVFDDYSPSKEWYLSELRQTELDIINYRSSKIKRRLDIHLMLLRNKYDLQVNTYIRENTDYDIDIYAEYKTQALSIILKGHIENNDIYVIERYIKAYGADQQEQERITILNGLLAEYEAKFKREVNPDAIIYSDVVSDSANEIISPNGN
;
A
#
# COMPACT_ATOMS: atom_id res chain seq x y z
N MET A 1 7.01 15.01 -23.68
CA MET A 1 5.72 14.31 -23.51
C MET A 1 4.62 15.36 -23.58
N THR A 2 3.66 15.21 -24.49
CA THR A 2 2.60 16.20 -24.71
C THR A 2 1.38 15.77 -23.89
N ILE A 3 1.02 16.56 -22.87
CA ILE A 3 -0.16 16.32 -22.03
C ILE A 3 -1.39 16.81 -22.81
N ASP A 4 -2.35 15.93 -23.05
CA ASP A 4 -3.58 16.27 -23.75
C ASP A 4 -4.51 17.14 -22.89
N LYS A 5 -5.63 17.60 -23.46
CA LYS A 5 -6.56 18.49 -22.77
C LYS A 5 -7.25 17.79 -21.59
N GLN A 6 -7.64 16.53 -21.75
CA GLN A 6 -8.35 15.78 -20.72
C GLN A 6 -7.43 15.45 -19.55
N GLU A 7 -6.22 14.95 -19.84
CA GLU A 7 -5.19 14.67 -18.84
C GLU A 7 -4.82 15.95 -18.07
N ARG A 8 -4.80 17.10 -18.75
CA ARG A 8 -4.57 18.39 -18.10
C ARG A 8 -5.68 18.76 -17.12
N GLU A 9 -6.95 18.65 -17.51
CA GLU A 9 -8.06 18.98 -16.61
C GLU A 9 -8.13 18.02 -15.42
N GLN A 10 -7.88 16.72 -15.66
CA GLN A 10 -7.77 15.74 -14.59
C GLN A 10 -6.65 16.07 -13.62
N ASN A 11 -5.43 16.31 -14.11
CA ASN A 11 -4.28 16.65 -13.27
C ASN A 11 -4.52 17.91 -12.41
N LYS A 12 -5.23 18.90 -12.94
CA LYS A 12 -5.62 20.10 -12.19
C LYS A 12 -6.58 19.77 -11.06
N ALA A 13 -7.70 19.13 -11.39
CA ALA A 13 -8.76 18.82 -10.44
C ALA A 13 -8.22 17.95 -9.29
N VAL A 14 -7.46 16.92 -9.63
CA VAL A 14 -6.88 15.99 -8.66
C VAL A 14 -5.84 16.69 -7.79
N LEU A 15 -4.95 17.52 -8.34
CA LEU A 15 -3.96 18.25 -7.55
C LEU A 15 -4.63 19.19 -6.53
N LEU A 16 -5.65 19.93 -6.95
CA LEU A 16 -6.39 20.80 -6.04
C LEU A 16 -7.08 20.00 -4.93
N ALA A 17 -7.72 18.87 -5.27
CA ALA A 17 -8.33 17.99 -4.28
C ALA A 17 -7.29 17.44 -3.29
N VAL A 18 -6.14 16.97 -3.77
CA VAL A 18 -5.05 16.45 -2.94
C VAL A 18 -4.48 17.51 -2.00
N LEU A 19 -4.28 18.75 -2.47
CA LEU A 19 -3.80 19.84 -1.62
C LEU A 19 -4.82 20.21 -0.53
N ASN A 20 -6.11 20.23 -0.87
CA ASN A 20 -7.17 20.44 0.11
C ASN A 20 -7.27 19.29 1.13
N TYR A 21 -7.07 18.05 0.67
CA TYR A 21 -6.99 16.88 1.55
C TYR A 21 -5.84 16.99 2.54
N LEU A 22 -4.65 17.35 2.07
CA LEU A 22 -3.45 17.54 2.89
C LEU A 22 -3.62 18.68 3.90
N LEU A 23 -4.25 19.79 3.50
CA LEU A 23 -4.61 20.88 4.41
C LEU A 23 -5.60 20.45 5.49
N LYS A 24 -6.54 19.57 5.17
CA LYS A 24 -7.60 19.16 6.10
C LYS A 24 -7.12 18.12 7.11
N TYR A 25 -6.29 17.16 6.68
CA TYR A 25 -5.97 15.97 7.48
C TYR A 25 -4.48 15.81 7.82
N HIS A 26 -3.58 16.51 7.12
CA HIS A 26 -2.13 16.34 7.27
C HIS A 26 -1.38 17.61 7.71
N SER A 27 -2.11 18.65 8.13
CA SER A 27 -1.53 19.88 8.67
C SER A 27 -1.47 19.93 10.20
N MET A 28 -1.69 18.79 10.88
CA MET A 28 -1.78 18.65 12.35
C MET A 28 -0.41 18.62 13.05
N ASP A 29 0.51 19.46 12.60
CA ASP A 29 1.79 19.65 13.29
C ASP A 29 1.62 20.46 14.58
N MET A 30 2.67 20.47 15.41
CA MET A 30 2.74 21.34 16.59
C MET A 30 2.49 22.81 16.18
N VAL A 31 1.43 23.39 16.72
CA VAL A 31 1.01 24.77 16.46
C VAL A 31 1.69 25.69 17.46
N PHE A 32 2.32 26.77 16.98
CA PHE A 32 2.89 27.83 17.80
C PHE A 32 2.17 29.13 17.47
N ASP A 33 1.40 29.71 18.41
CA ASP A 33 0.66 30.95 18.19
C ASP A 33 -0.13 30.97 16.86
N ASP A 34 -0.98 29.94 16.66
CA ASP A 34 -1.77 29.69 15.44
C ASP A 34 -0.97 29.41 14.13
N TYR A 35 0.35 29.41 14.19
CA TYR A 35 1.22 29.04 13.07
C TYR A 35 1.46 27.53 13.02
N SER A 36 1.22 26.94 11.84
CA SER A 36 1.57 25.55 11.51
C SER A 36 2.46 25.54 10.25
N PRO A 37 3.73 25.11 10.35
CA PRO A 37 4.64 25.07 9.21
C PRO A 37 4.10 24.28 8.01
N SER A 38 3.54 23.09 8.26
CA SER A 38 2.95 22.29 7.18
C SER A 38 1.72 22.93 6.57
N LYS A 39 0.85 23.55 7.39
CA LYS A 39 -0.32 24.28 6.88
C LYS A 39 0.10 25.41 5.93
N GLU A 40 1.07 26.22 6.35
CA GLU A 40 1.58 27.32 5.52
C GLU A 40 2.25 26.82 4.24
N TRP A 41 2.96 25.70 4.31
CA TRP A 41 3.54 25.07 3.12
C TRP A 41 2.47 24.66 2.12
N TYR A 42 1.41 23.95 2.56
CA TYR A 42 0.33 23.55 1.67
C TYR A 42 -0.47 24.75 1.12
N LEU A 43 -0.69 25.80 1.91
CA LEU A 43 -1.31 27.05 1.43
C LEU A 43 -0.46 27.75 0.36
N SER A 44 0.87 27.72 0.52
CA SER A 44 1.79 28.18 -0.52
C SER A 44 1.72 27.31 -1.78
N GLU A 45 1.69 25.99 -1.64
CA GLU A 45 1.55 25.05 -2.75
C GLU A 45 0.24 25.26 -3.53
N LEU A 46 -0.87 25.54 -2.83
CA LEU A 46 -2.15 25.84 -3.45
C LEU A 46 -2.09 27.12 -4.28
N ARG A 47 -1.55 28.21 -3.72
CA ARG A 47 -1.34 29.47 -4.46
C ARG A 47 -0.46 29.29 -5.69
N GLN A 48 0.62 28.50 -5.58
CA GLN A 48 1.49 28.22 -6.72
C GLN A 48 0.79 27.37 -7.79
N THR A 49 -0.09 26.45 -7.38
CA THR A 49 -0.89 25.63 -8.29
C THR A 49 -1.87 26.50 -9.08
N GLU A 50 -2.56 27.44 -8.43
CA GLU A 50 -3.46 28.39 -9.11
C GLU A 50 -2.70 29.22 -10.17
N LEU A 51 -1.50 29.70 -9.84
CA LEU A 51 -0.65 30.40 -10.80
C LEU A 51 -0.23 29.50 -11.97
N ASP A 52 0.14 28.25 -11.70
CA ASP A 52 0.51 27.30 -12.76
C ASP A 52 -0.68 26.94 -13.65
N ILE A 53 -1.91 26.91 -13.11
CA ILE A 53 -3.17 26.74 -13.87
C ILE A 53 -3.41 27.91 -14.81
N ILE A 54 -3.36 29.15 -14.30
CA ILE A 54 -3.56 30.38 -15.07
C ILE A 54 -2.53 30.47 -16.22
N ASN A 55 -1.30 30.04 -15.95
CA ASN A 55 -0.20 30.07 -16.92
C ASN A 55 -0.12 28.80 -17.79
N TYR A 56 -1.09 27.90 -17.74
CA TYR A 56 -1.16 26.66 -18.53
C TYR A 56 0.08 25.74 -18.40
N ARG A 57 0.74 25.73 -17.23
CA ARG A 57 1.99 24.99 -16.96
C ARG A 57 1.72 23.53 -16.60
N SER A 58 1.10 22.79 -17.51
CA SER A 58 0.62 21.41 -17.31
C SER A 58 1.68 20.45 -16.76
N SER A 59 2.92 20.53 -17.23
CA SER A 59 4.01 19.68 -16.74
C SER A 59 4.39 19.95 -15.27
N LYS A 60 4.26 21.21 -14.81
CA LYS A 60 4.49 21.54 -13.39
C LYS A 60 3.37 21.01 -12.51
N ILE A 61 2.13 21.16 -12.97
CA ILE A 61 0.93 20.63 -12.29
C ILE A 61 1.07 19.11 -12.12
N LYS A 62 1.37 18.39 -13.21
CA LYS A 62 1.60 16.94 -13.16
C LYS A 62 2.73 16.58 -12.19
N ARG A 63 3.87 17.26 -12.27
CA ARG A 63 5.00 16.98 -11.37
C ARG A 63 4.65 17.18 -9.90
N ARG A 64 3.91 18.25 -9.55
CA ARG A 64 3.45 18.50 -8.18
C ARG A 64 2.49 17.42 -7.71
N LEU A 65 1.55 17.04 -8.58
CA LEU A 65 0.62 15.94 -8.30
C LEU A 65 1.38 14.66 -7.99
N ASP A 66 2.33 14.27 -8.84
CA ASP A 66 3.13 13.05 -8.66
C ASP A 66 3.88 13.06 -7.31
N ILE A 67 4.43 14.21 -6.89
CA ILE A 67 5.11 14.36 -5.58
C ILE A 67 4.14 14.13 -4.42
N HIS A 68 2.98 14.77 -4.44
CA HIS A 68 2.01 14.67 -3.33
C HIS A 68 1.38 13.28 -3.25
N LEU A 69 1.06 12.66 -4.40
CA LEU A 69 0.58 11.27 -4.44
C LEU A 69 1.64 10.29 -3.94
N MET A 70 2.92 10.50 -4.26
CA MET A 70 4.02 9.70 -3.72
C MET A 70 4.11 9.83 -2.19
N LEU A 71 4.00 11.04 -1.64
CA LEU A 71 4.02 11.26 -0.19
C LEU A 71 2.87 10.52 0.51
N LEU A 72 1.65 10.63 -0.02
CA LEU A 72 0.47 9.97 0.53
C LEU A 72 0.56 8.45 0.45
N ARG A 73 1.04 7.93 -0.67
CA ARG A 73 1.30 6.50 -0.86
C ARG A 73 2.33 5.96 0.14
N ASN A 74 3.42 6.68 0.37
CA ASN A 74 4.45 6.28 1.34
C ASN A 74 3.92 6.27 2.78
N LYS A 75 2.95 7.13 3.09
CA LYS A 75 2.25 7.13 4.39
C LYS A 75 1.15 6.06 4.48
N TYR A 76 0.85 5.34 3.40
CA TYR A 76 -0.27 4.40 3.30
C TYR A 76 -1.60 5.03 3.70
N ASP A 77 -1.84 6.26 3.24
CA ASP A 77 -3.12 6.91 3.41
C ASP A 77 -4.18 6.27 2.49
N LEU A 78 -5.01 5.38 3.04
CA LEU A 78 -6.04 4.67 2.26
C LEU A 78 -7.26 5.54 1.95
N GLN A 79 -7.45 6.66 2.67
CA GLN A 79 -8.64 7.50 2.55
C GLN A 79 -8.55 8.46 1.35
N VAL A 80 -7.35 8.79 0.91
CA VAL A 80 -7.12 9.73 -0.21
C VAL A 80 -7.83 9.32 -1.50
N ASN A 81 -7.82 8.03 -1.88
CA ASN A 81 -8.50 7.56 -3.10
C ASN A 81 -10.01 7.88 -3.04
N THR A 82 -10.62 7.61 -1.89
CA THR A 82 -12.04 7.92 -1.65
C THR A 82 -12.28 9.42 -1.72
N TYR A 83 -11.44 10.22 -1.07
CA TYR A 83 -11.56 11.68 -1.08
C TYR A 83 -11.44 12.26 -2.49
N ILE A 84 -10.46 11.81 -3.29
CA ILE A 84 -10.29 12.27 -4.68
C ILE A 84 -11.55 11.97 -5.48
N ARG A 85 -12.07 10.75 -5.40
CA ARG A 85 -13.29 10.34 -6.11
C ARG A 85 -14.49 11.21 -5.72
N GLU A 86 -14.70 11.44 -4.42
CA GLU A 86 -15.83 12.25 -3.92
C GLU A 86 -15.74 13.73 -4.30
N ASN A 87 -14.55 14.27 -4.51
CA ASN A 87 -14.34 15.70 -4.78
C ASN A 87 -14.04 16.03 -6.24
N THR A 88 -13.83 15.02 -7.10
CA THR A 88 -13.41 15.24 -8.50
C THR A 88 -14.06 14.33 -9.52
N ASP A 89 -14.84 13.33 -9.08
CA ASP A 89 -15.40 12.24 -9.91
C ASP A 89 -14.35 11.35 -10.61
N TYR A 90 -13.05 11.59 -10.39
CA TYR A 90 -11.99 10.73 -10.89
C TYR A 90 -11.75 9.55 -9.97
N ASP A 91 -11.84 8.34 -10.52
CA ASP A 91 -11.44 7.12 -9.84
C ASP A 91 -9.93 6.92 -10.00
N ILE A 92 -9.18 7.21 -8.93
CA ILE A 92 -7.72 7.13 -8.91
C ILE A 92 -7.30 6.16 -7.83
N ASP A 93 -6.52 5.17 -8.24
CA ASP A 93 -5.82 4.29 -7.34
C ASP A 93 -4.36 4.68 -7.24
N ILE A 94 -3.99 5.40 -6.17
CA ILE A 94 -2.61 5.85 -5.97
C ILE A 94 -1.65 4.67 -5.70
N TYR A 95 -2.18 3.48 -5.40
CA TYR A 95 -1.44 2.27 -5.12
C TYR A 95 -1.39 1.31 -6.32
N ALA A 96 -1.94 1.69 -7.48
CA ALA A 96 -2.07 0.82 -8.64
C ALA A 96 -0.75 0.15 -9.07
N GLU A 97 0.38 0.85 -8.88
CA GLU A 97 1.72 0.32 -9.17
C GLU A 97 2.02 -0.96 -8.37
N TYR A 98 1.55 -1.05 -7.12
CA TYR A 98 1.73 -2.25 -6.31
C TYR A 98 0.95 -3.43 -6.88
N LYS A 99 -0.21 -3.23 -7.53
CA LYS A 99 -0.93 -4.31 -8.22
C LYS A 99 -0.09 -4.88 -9.36
N THR A 100 0.51 -4.01 -10.16
CA THR A 100 1.38 -4.43 -11.28
C THR A 100 2.60 -5.20 -10.79
N GLN A 101 3.26 -4.71 -9.73
CA GLN A 101 4.43 -5.38 -9.16
C GLN A 101 4.06 -6.73 -8.52
N ALA A 102 2.98 -6.78 -7.74
CA ALA A 102 2.47 -8.00 -7.13
C ALA A 102 2.07 -9.05 -8.19
N LEU A 103 1.42 -8.64 -9.28
CA LEU A 103 1.08 -9.54 -10.38
C LEU A 103 2.33 -10.16 -11.02
N SER A 104 3.41 -9.39 -11.18
CA SER A 104 4.67 -9.92 -11.69
C SER A 104 5.23 -11.04 -10.79
N ILE A 105 5.10 -10.89 -9.46
CA ILE A 105 5.54 -11.91 -8.49
C ILE A 105 4.64 -13.14 -8.55
N ILE A 106 3.32 -12.95 -8.64
CA ILE A 106 2.36 -14.05 -8.79
C ILE A 106 2.66 -14.87 -10.06
N LEU A 107 2.86 -14.21 -11.19
CA LEU A 107 3.17 -14.87 -12.47
C LEU A 107 4.50 -15.63 -12.43
N LYS A 108 5.47 -15.10 -11.67
CA LYS A 108 6.77 -15.73 -11.44
C LYS A 108 6.65 -16.99 -10.57
N GLY A 109 5.64 -17.07 -9.70
CA GLY A 109 5.31 -18.25 -8.89
C GLY A 109 6.30 -18.58 -7.77
N HIS A 110 7.24 -17.68 -7.47
CA HIS A 110 8.16 -17.80 -6.34
C HIS A 110 8.69 -16.42 -5.92
N ILE A 111 9.16 -16.32 -4.69
CA ILE A 111 9.65 -15.08 -4.06
C ILE A 111 11.18 -15.04 -4.03
N GLU A 112 11.74 -13.88 -4.39
CA GLU A 112 13.10 -13.47 -4.06
C GLU A 112 13.12 -12.44 -2.93
N ASN A 113 14.28 -12.20 -2.31
CA ASN A 113 14.41 -11.30 -1.15
C ASN A 113 13.81 -9.89 -1.38
N ASN A 114 13.92 -9.35 -2.59
CA ASN A 114 13.38 -8.03 -2.91
C ASN A 114 11.85 -8.02 -3.09
N ASP A 115 11.26 -9.17 -3.39
CA ASP A 115 9.81 -9.31 -3.62
C ASP A 115 9.02 -9.15 -2.31
N ILE A 116 9.65 -9.46 -1.15
CA ILE A 116 9.02 -9.34 0.18
C ILE A 116 8.46 -7.93 0.41
N TYR A 117 9.28 -6.90 0.16
CA TYR A 117 8.84 -5.52 0.36
C TYR A 117 7.64 -5.18 -0.51
N VAL A 118 7.63 -5.62 -1.78
CA VAL A 118 6.52 -5.38 -2.71
C VAL A 118 5.23 -6.01 -2.18
N ILE A 119 5.32 -7.26 -1.69
CA ILE A 119 4.17 -7.97 -1.13
C ILE A 119 3.65 -7.27 0.12
N GLU A 120 4.53 -6.85 1.04
CA GLU A 120 4.14 -6.09 2.23
C GLU A 120 3.42 -4.78 1.86
N ARG A 121 3.93 -4.03 0.88
CA ARG A 121 3.27 -2.78 0.43
C ARG A 121 1.89 -3.07 -0.17
N TYR A 122 1.78 -4.13 -0.97
CA TYR A 122 0.53 -4.53 -1.60
C TYR A 122 -0.51 -4.96 -0.55
N ILE A 123 -0.13 -5.84 0.39
CA ILE A 123 -1.03 -6.27 1.48
C ILE A 123 -1.42 -5.08 2.35
N LYS A 124 -0.52 -4.15 2.63
CA LYS A 124 -0.86 -2.95 3.41
C LYS A 124 -1.83 -2.03 2.68
N ALA A 125 -1.72 -1.93 1.35
CA ALA A 125 -2.62 -1.11 0.53
C ALA A 125 -4.00 -1.76 0.31
N TYR A 126 -4.05 -3.08 0.12
CA TYR A 126 -5.26 -3.79 -0.34
C TYR A 126 -5.76 -4.88 0.62
N GLY A 127 -5.16 -5.03 1.80
CA GLY A 127 -5.46 -6.13 2.72
C GLY A 127 -6.94 -6.24 3.11
N ALA A 128 -7.64 -5.11 3.14
CA ALA A 128 -9.08 -5.02 3.43
C ALA A 128 -9.98 -4.99 2.17
N ASP A 129 -9.40 -4.97 0.97
CA ASP A 129 -10.15 -4.95 -0.28
C ASP A 129 -10.62 -6.38 -0.62
N GLN A 130 -11.92 -6.59 -0.68
CA GLN A 130 -12.53 -7.88 -0.97
C GLN A 130 -12.17 -8.40 -2.38
N GLN A 131 -11.97 -7.48 -3.33
CA GLN A 131 -11.64 -7.84 -4.72
C GLN A 131 -10.21 -8.37 -4.87
N GLU A 132 -9.33 -8.05 -3.92
CA GLU A 132 -7.92 -8.41 -3.96
C GLU A 132 -7.58 -9.65 -3.11
N GLN A 133 -8.56 -10.23 -2.39
CA GLN A 133 -8.34 -11.34 -1.44
C GLN A 133 -7.77 -12.60 -2.09
N GLU A 134 -8.14 -12.90 -3.34
CA GLU A 134 -7.56 -14.04 -4.07
C GLU A 134 -6.05 -13.85 -4.27
N ARG A 135 -5.64 -12.66 -4.72
CA ARG A 135 -4.23 -12.32 -4.92
C ARG A 135 -3.46 -12.31 -3.61
N ILE A 136 -4.05 -11.75 -2.55
CA ILE A 136 -3.47 -11.76 -1.20
C ILE A 136 -3.25 -13.20 -0.72
N THR A 137 -4.22 -14.10 -0.95
CA THR A 137 -4.10 -15.51 -0.58
C THR A 137 -2.93 -16.18 -1.31
N ILE A 138 -2.80 -15.96 -2.61
CA ILE A 138 -1.68 -16.49 -3.41
C ILE A 138 -0.34 -15.97 -2.87
N LEU A 139 -0.23 -14.67 -2.65
CA LEU A 139 1.01 -14.05 -2.15
C LEU A 139 1.39 -14.55 -0.76
N ASN A 140 0.42 -14.74 0.14
CA ASN A 140 0.65 -15.33 1.45
C ASN A 140 1.13 -16.78 1.36
N GLY A 141 0.59 -17.57 0.41
CA GLY A 141 1.07 -18.92 0.14
C GLY A 141 2.53 -18.93 -0.31
N LEU A 142 2.88 -18.06 -1.27
CA LEU A 142 4.25 -17.91 -1.74
C LEU A 142 5.21 -17.46 -0.62
N LEU A 143 4.77 -16.56 0.27
CA LEU A 143 5.54 -16.13 1.44
C LEU A 143 5.81 -17.29 2.39
N ALA A 144 4.80 -18.10 2.69
CA ALA A 144 4.95 -19.27 3.56
C ALA A 144 5.94 -20.29 2.98
N GLU A 145 5.89 -20.54 1.66
CA GLU A 145 6.85 -21.41 0.97
C GLU A 145 8.29 -20.88 1.05
N TYR A 146 8.46 -19.58 0.82
CA TYR A 146 9.75 -18.92 0.93
C TYR A 146 10.32 -19.01 2.35
N GLU A 147 9.52 -18.72 3.37
CA GLU A 147 9.93 -18.83 4.78
C GLU A 147 10.29 -20.27 5.16
N ALA A 148 9.52 -21.26 4.69
CA ALA A 148 9.79 -22.66 4.95
C ALA A 148 11.12 -23.11 4.32
N LYS A 149 11.40 -22.67 3.08
CA LYS A 149 12.68 -22.93 2.40
C LYS A 149 13.84 -22.28 3.15
N PHE A 150 13.69 -21.01 3.56
CA PHE A 150 14.71 -20.30 4.31
C PHE A 150 15.02 -20.99 5.65
N LYS A 151 13.99 -21.43 6.40
CA LYS A 151 14.17 -22.18 7.65
C LYS A 151 14.91 -23.51 7.46
N ARG A 152 14.65 -24.23 6.36
CA ARG A 152 15.36 -25.47 6.01
C ARG A 152 16.83 -25.23 5.71
N GLU A 153 17.14 -24.13 5.02
CA GLU A 153 18.52 -23.77 4.66
C GLU A 153 19.34 -23.27 5.86
N VAL A 154 18.69 -22.63 6.83
CA VAL A 154 19.35 -22.07 8.03
C VAL A 154 19.41 -23.06 9.20
N ASN A 155 18.47 -24.02 9.29
CA ASN A 155 18.47 -25.02 10.36
C ASN A 155 17.91 -26.38 9.89
N PRO A 156 18.74 -27.24 9.27
CA PRO A 156 18.29 -28.52 8.70
C PRO A 156 17.72 -29.52 9.73
N ASP A 157 18.01 -29.36 11.03
CA ASP A 157 17.59 -30.29 12.08
C ASP A 157 16.21 -29.96 12.72
N ALA A 158 15.57 -28.85 12.33
CA ALA A 158 14.31 -28.41 12.95
C ALA A 158 13.05 -29.20 12.53
N ILE A 159 13.15 -30.09 11.54
CA ILE A 159 11.99 -30.83 10.98
C ILE A 159 11.67 -32.12 11.77
N ILE A 160 12.59 -32.64 12.59
CA ILE A 160 12.45 -34.01 13.13
C ILE A 160 11.44 -34.13 14.30
N TYR A 161 10.95 -33.03 14.88
CA TYR A 161 10.16 -33.10 16.12
C TYR A 161 8.63 -33.01 15.99
N SER A 162 8.05 -32.76 14.82
CA SER A 162 6.57 -32.66 14.71
C SER A 162 5.85 -33.99 14.43
N ASP A 163 6.55 -35.02 13.97
CA ASP A 163 5.91 -36.24 13.44
C ASP A 163 5.99 -37.46 14.38
N VAL A 164 6.53 -37.33 15.60
CA VAL A 164 6.72 -38.47 16.54
C VAL A 164 5.85 -38.39 17.81
N VAL A 165 4.79 -37.58 17.83
CA VAL A 165 3.80 -37.62 18.93
C VAL A 165 2.39 -37.80 18.36
N SER A 166 2.16 -38.91 17.67
CA SER A 166 0.80 -39.39 17.37
C SER A 166 0.66 -40.91 17.38
N ASP A 167 1.53 -41.62 18.10
CA ASP A 167 1.36 -43.06 18.34
C ASP A 167 1.93 -43.44 19.72
N SER A 168 1.13 -43.28 20.77
CA SER A 168 1.21 -44.05 22.03
C SER A 168 0.30 -43.48 23.12
N ALA A 169 -1.02 -43.58 22.95
CA ALA A 169 -1.95 -43.58 24.08
C ALA A 169 -3.33 -44.07 23.64
N ASN A 170 -3.46 -45.38 23.40
CA ASN A 170 -4.72 -46.09 23.60
C ASN A 170 -4.45 -47.61 23.58
N GLU A 171 -3.95 -48.14 24.70
CA GLU A 171 -4.24 -49.53 25.06
C GLU A 171 -4.84 -49.59 26.47
N ILE A 172 -5.96 -50.28 26.48
CA ILE A 172 -6.94 -50.56 27.52
C ILE A 172 -6.31 -51.40 28.63
N ILE A 173 -6.52 -51.03 29.91
CA ILE A 173 -6.47 -52.01 31.01
C ILE A 173 -7.65 -51.81 31.97
N SER A 174 -8.60 -52.74 31.89
CA SER A 174 -9.33 -53.36 33.01
C SER A 174 -9.52 -54.84 32.60
N PRO A 175 -9.70 -55.84 33.49
CA PRO A 175 -10.04 -55.78 34.94
C PRO A 175 -9.32 -56.83 35.83
N ASN A 176 -9.50 -56.75 37.17
CA ASN A 176 -9.95 -57.81 38.10
C ASN A 176 -9.28 -57.83 39.50
N GLY A 177 -10.13 -57.77 40.53
CA GLY A 177 -10.22 -58.85 41.54
C GLY A 177 -9.42 -58.72 42.85
N ASN A 178 -10.04 -58.13 43.87
CA ASN A 178 -10.35 -58.81 45.16
C ASN A 178 -11.32 -57.96 45.99
#